data_AF-A0A8S1HXS3-F1
#
_entry.id   AF-A0A8S1HXS3-F1
#
_cell.length_a   1.000
_cell.length_b   1.000
_cell.length_c   1.000
_cell.angle_alpha   90.00
_cell.angle_beta   90.00
_cell.angle_gamma   90.00
#
_symmetry.space_group_name_H-M   'P 1'
#
loop_
_entity.id
_entity.type
_entity.pdbx_description
1 polymer ?
#
loop_
_entity_poly.entity_id
_entity_poly.type
_entity_poly.pdbx_seq_one_letter_code
_entity_poly.pdbx_strand_id
1 'polypeptide(L)'
;MFSFTGRNCTTEELLEADQASALFCVLQQVLQIGFCFASPTVLFFSWRSYRLVYLSPNLKTLTNFYVGALMAYCVSFNLIEIYHVIARFFMSGCNLMVPVSTCILFRIVQSWASVALSLFYVAVPVDMLLAHNISFCRSSKWPARIIGIAFYCASANFVYKGLLLDLKSTEHLANCASFKNKEKKDIFGIMFGFLGLDVVAIISFVIARAYIGVSKAHRSSRYDLNKTIEKREIVRAIHLLLPNVCLHVACYVWYAVASIIVFDNYASFGNPQIGYLLTNSLTFYMMSSPCVWAYVLHRQKRKDLVTKTSENKTLYFKALADQWERSKKGPFPHSSCFNSKIHPNGVHRPSISPQNSSSRSRQNNDSFQI
;
A
#
# COMPACT_ATOMS: atom_id res chain seq x y z
N MET A 1 -22.70 6.01 28.85
CA MET A 1 -22.93 6.20 30.31
C MET A 1 -21.96 5.26 31.00
N PHE A 2 -20.81 5.77 31.45
CA PHE A 2 -19.77 4.94 32.08
C PHE A 2 -20.10 4.83 33.57
N SER A 3 -20.48 3.63 34.01
CA SER A 3 -20.66 3.33 35.43
C SER A 3 -19.28 3.09 36.05
N PHE A 4 -18.85 3.97 36.95
CA PHE A 4 -17.58 3.86 37.68
C PHE A 4 -17.83 3.25 39.06
N THR A 5 -18.15 1.96 39.10
CA THR A 5 -18.04 1.17 40.33
C THR A 5 -16.60 0.75 40.51
N GLY A 6 -15.97 1.09 41.64
CA GLY A 6 -14.58 0.74 41.93
C GLY A 6 -14.33 -0.76 41.83
N ARG A 7 -13.39 -1.17 40.98
CA ARG A 7 -12.97 -2.56 40.80
C ARG A 7 -11.89 -2.92 41.81
N ASN A 8 -11.97 -4.10 42.42
CA ASN A 8 -10.85 -4.71 43.13
C ASN A 8 -9.91 -5.39 42.14
N CYS A 9 -8.60 -5.12 42.22
CA CYS A 9 -7.58 -5.74 41.39
C CYS A 9 -6.42 -6.28 42.25
N THR A 10 -5.62 -7.19 41.70
CA THR A 10 -4.42 -7.70 42.38
C THR A 10 -3.34 -6.61 42.47
N THR A 11 -2.35 -6.78 43.36
CA THR A 11 -1.20 -5.87 43.44
C THR A 11 -0.40 -5.78 42.15
N GLU A 12 -0.32 -6.89 41.41
CA GLU A 12 0.30 -6.94 40.08
C GLU A 12 -0.50 -6.14 39.04
N GLU A 13 -1.83 -6.28 39.02
CA GLU A 13 -2.70 -5.50 38.12
C GLU A 13 -2.64 -3.99 38.43
N LEU A 14 -2.52 -3.62 39.71
CA LEU A 14 -2.37 -2.23 40.12
C LEU A 14 -1.01 -1.65 39.67
N LEU A 15 0.06 -2.42 39.84
CA LEU A 15 1.41 -2.02 39.39
C LEU A 15 1.46 -1.86 37.86
N GLU A 16 0.82 -2.76 37.11
CA GLU A 16 0.70 -2.65 35.65
C GLU A 16 -0.08 -1.40 35.22
N ALA A 17 -1.15 -1.05 35.94
CA ALA A 17 -1.94 0.16 35.69
C ALA A 17 -1.12 1.44 35.94
N ASP A 18 -0.36 1.48 37.04
CA ASP A 18 0.51 2.61 37.37
C ASP A 18 1.64 2.78 36.34
N GLN A 19 2.19 1.67 35.84
CA GLN A 19 3.20 1.72 34.78
C GLN A 19 2.63 2.12 33.42
N ALA A 20 1.41 1.69 33.10
CA ALA A 20 0.72 2.08 31.88
C ALA A 20 0.37 3.58 31.88
N SER A 21 0.09 4.16 33.05
CA SER A 21 -0.17 5.60 33.20
C SER A 21 1.10 6.46 33.25
N ALA A 22 2.30 5.86 33.25
CA ALA A 22 3.56 6.58 33.22
C ALA A 22 3.63 7.57 32.04
N LEU A 23 4.12 8.78 32.29
CA LEU A 23 4.16 9.88 31.32
C LEU A 23 4.80 9.47 29.98
N PHE A 24 5.86 8.67 30.04
CA PHE A 24 6.55 8.15 28.87
C PHE A 24 5.64 7.29 27.98
N CYS A 25 4.88 6.37 28.57
CA CYS A 25 3.93 5.51 27.87
C CYS A 25 2.81 6.34 27.22
N VAL A 26 2.28 7.34 27.94
CA VAL A 26 1.24 8.25 27.43
C VAL A 26 1.78 9.08 26.26
N LEU A 27 2.98 9.67 26.39
CA LEU A 27 3.60 10.45 25.33
C LEU A 27 3.83 9.62 24.07
N GLN A 28 4.29 8.37 24.23
CA GLN A 28 4.46 7.46 23.12
C GLN A 28 3.12 7.17 22.40
N GLN A 29 2.04 6.90 23.13
CA GLN A 29 0.72 6.71 22.53
C GLN A 29 0.24 7.94 21.76
N VAL A 30 0.42 9.14 22.33
CA VAL A 30 0.06 10.40 21.67
C VAL A 30 0.84 10.57 20.36
N LEU A 31 2.14 10.25 20.35
CA LEU A 31 2.95 10.25 19.13
C LEU A 31 2.45 9.22 18.11
N GLN A 32 2.14 8.00 18.55
CA GLN A 32 1.59 6.93 17.71
C GLN A 32 0.25 7.33 17.08
N ILE A 33 -0.65 7.95 17.84
CA ILE A 33 -1.91 8.51 17.35
C ILE A 33 -1.64 9.55 16.26
N GLY A 34 -0.73 10.50 16.54
CA GLY A 34 -0.34 11.53 15.57
C GLY A 34 0.18 10.94 14.26
N PHE A 35 1.04 9.92 14.34
CA PHE A 35 1.59 9.22 13.18
C PHE A 35 0.52 8.42 12.41
N CYS A 36 -0.38 7.74 13.11
CA CYS A 36 -1.47 7.01 12.49
C CYS A 36 -2.54 7.93 11.87
N PHE A 37 -2.67 9.18 12.32
CA PHE A 37 -3.46 10.20 11.60
C PHE A 37 -2.74 10.71 10.35
N ALA A 38 -1.43 10.94 10.43
CA ALA A 38 -0.65 11.43 9.30
C ALA A 38 -0.54 10.39 8.16
N SER A 39 -0.48 9.10 8.48
CA SER A 39 -0.33 7.99 7.53
C SER A 39 -1.41 7.97 6.43
N PRO A 40 -2.73 7.96 6.75
CA PRO A 40 -3.82 8.16 5.79
C PRO A 40 -3.67 9.40 4.91
N THR A 41 -3.23 10.53 5.48
CA THR A 41 -3.06 11.78 4.74
C THR A 41 -1.96 11.65 3.69
N VAL A 42 -0.80 11.12 4.08
CA VAL A 42 0.31 10.84 3.16
C VAL A 42 -0.12 9.83 2.08
N LEU A 43 -0.87 8.80 2.47
CA LEU A 43 -1.39 7.80 1.55
C LEU A 43 -2.36 8.42 0.54
N PHE A 44 -3.26 9.31 0.97
CA PHE A 44 -4.23 9.99 0.10
C PHE A 44 -3.53 10.88 -0.94
N PHE A 45 -2.52 11.65 -0.55
CA PHE A 45 -1.72 12.44 -1.49
C PHE A 45 -0.90 11.57 -2.45
N SER A 46 -0.35 10.47 -1.93
CA SER A 46 0.37 9.47 -2.73
C SER A 46 -0.56 8.78 -3.72
N TRP A 47 -1.78 8.49 -3.31
CA TRP A 47 -2.83 7.89 -4.13
C TRP A 47 -3.24 8.79 -5.30
N ARG A 48 -3.35 10.09 -5.07
CA ARG A 48 -3.58 11.06 -6.15
C ARG A 48 -2.44 11.04 -7.17
N SER A 49 -1.19 10.96 -6.70
CA SER A 49 -0.02 10.83 -7.56
C SER A 49 0.03 9.49 -8.30
N TYR A 50 -0.43 8.41 -7.66
CA TYR A 50 -0.52 7.06 -8.20
C TYR A 50 -1.41 6.97 -9.44
N ARG A 51 -2.50 7.76 -9.49
CA ARG A 51 -3.36 7.84 -10.69
C ARG A 51 -2.60 8.32 -11.94
N LEU A 52 -1.56 9.13 -11.75
CA LEU A 52 -0.78 9.74 -12.83
C LEU A 52 0.40 8.88 -13.30
N VAL A 53 0.77 7.83 -12.56
CA VAL A 53 1.86 6.91 -12.93
C VAL A 53 1.33 5.81 -13.86
N TYR A 54 2.15 5.41 -14.82
CA TYR A 54 1.84 4.32 -15.74
C TYR A 54 2.09 2.98 -15.05
N LEU A 55 1.00 2.39 -14.51
CA LEU A 55 0.97 1.10 -13.83
C LEU A 55 -0.16 0.24 -14.42
N SER A 56 0.02 -1.08 -14.39
CA SER A 56 -0.97 -2.01 -14.91
C SER A 56 -2.32 -1.86 -14.18
N PRO A 57 -3.47 -2.02 -14.88
CA PRO A 57 -4.79 -1.85 -14.28
C PRO A 57 -5.06 -2.84 -13.13
N ASN A 58 -4.47 -4.02 -13.17
CA ASN A 58 -4.57 -5.03 -12.12
C ASN A 58 -3.84 -4.60 -10.85
N LEU A 59 -2.62 -4.11 -10.98
CA LEU A 59 -1.86 -3.60 -9.84
C LEU A 59 -2.54 -2.40 -9.19
N LYS A 60 -3.15 -1.52 -9.99
CA LYS A 60 -3.97 -0.42 -9.45
C LYS A 60 -5.16 -0.93 -8.64
N THR A 61 -5.78 -2.02 -9.11
CA THR A 61 -6.90 -2.66 -8.43
C THR A 61 -6.46 -3.27 -7.10
N LEU A 62 -5.39 -4.07 -7.08
CA LEU A 62 -4.84 -4.65 -5.85
C LEU A 62 -4.37 -3.58 -4.86
N THR A 63 -3.81 -2.48 -5.35
CA THR A 63 -3.37 -1.37 -4.47
C THR A 63 -4.57 -0.69 -3.79
N ASN A 64 -5.78 -0.68 -4.38
CA ASN A 64 -6.98 -0.21 -3.67
C ASN A 64 -7.26 -1.05 -2.41
N PHE A 65 -7.10 -2.36 -2.50
CA PHE A 65 -7.25 -3.24 -1.34
C PHE A 65 -6.18 -2.90 -0.30
N TYR A 66 -4.90 -2.82 -0.69
CA TYR A 66 -3.84 -2.38 0.22
C TYR A 66 -4.17 -1.07 0.97
N VAL A 67 -4.65 -0.05 0.24
CA VAL A 67 -5.07 1.24 0.82
C VAL A 67 -6.23 1.05 1.79
N GLY A 68 -7.25 0.26 1.41
CA GLY A 68 -8.39 -0.03 2.28
C GLY A 68 -7.99 -0.73 3.58
N ALA A 69 -7.10 -1.73 3.52
CA ALA A 69 -6.58 -2.41 4.70
C ALA A 69 -5.78 -1.45 5.59
N LEU A 70 -4.90 -0.63 5.01
CA LEU A 70 -4.12 0.36 5.77
C LEU A 70 -5.01 1.38 6.50
N MET A 71 -6.04 1.88 5.82
CA MET A 71 -7.04 2.77 6.42
C MET A 71 -7.79 2.10 7.56
N ALA A 72 -8.25 0.87 7.36
CA ALA A 72 -8.94 0.10 8.40
C ALA A 72 -8.06 -0.07 9.64
N TYR A 73 -6.77 -0.41 9.46
CA TYR A 73 -5.80 -0.51 10.55
C TYR A 73 -5.65 0.82 11.30
N CYS A 74 -5.38 1.92 10.58
CA CYS A 74 -5.11 3.21 11.21
C CYS A 74 -6.31 3.72 12.00
N VAL A 75 -7.52 3.55 11.47
CA VAL A 75 -8.76 3.95 12.17
C VAL A 75 -8.97 3.09 13.41
N SER A 76 -8.89 1.76 13.31
CA SER A 76 -9.08 0.89 14.48
C SER A 76 -8.03 1.11 15.55
N PHE A 77 -6.77 1.29 15.16
CA PHE A 77 -5.67 1.54 16.09
C PHE A 77 -5.84 2.88 16.80
N ASN A 78 -6.14 3.96 16.07
CA ASN A 78 -6.37 5.27 16.68
C ASN A 78 -7.54 5.25 17.68
N LEU A 79 -8.63 4.53 17.39
CA LEU A 79 -9.75 4.42 18.32
C LEU A 79 -9.34 3.74 19.63
N ILE A 80 -8.55 2.66 19.57
CA ILE A 80 -7.99 1.99 20.75
C ILE A 80 -7.06 2.92 21.53
N GLU A 81 -6.11 3.56 20.84
CA GLU A 81 -5.11 4.38 21.51
C GLU A 81 -5.73 5.64 22.12
N ILE A 82 -6.65 6.31 21.42
CA ILE A 82 -7.39 7.45 21.98
C ILE A 82 -8.17 7.02 23.22
N TYR A 83 -8.83 5.86 23.18
CA TYR A 83 -9.53 5.34 24.34
C TYR A 83 -8.57 5.10 25.52
N HIS A 84 -7.42 4.48 25.29
CA HIS A 84 -6.42 4.27 26.35
C HIS A 84 -5.85 5.58 26.89
N VAL A 85 -5.55 6.56 26.03
CA VAL A 85 -5.05 7.88 26.46
C VAL A 85 -6.09 8.59 27.31
N ILE A 86 -7.35 8.64 26.87
CA ILE A 86 -8.46 9.23 27.65
C ILE A 86 -8.60 8.50 28.99
N ALA A 87 -8.61 7.17 28.99
CA ALA A 87 -8.70 6.39 30.22
C ALA A 87 -7.55 6.73 31.19
N ARG A 88 -6.33 6.90 30.70
CA ARG A 88 -5.14 7.27 31.51
C ARG A 88 -5.21 8.69 32.10
N PHE A 89 -5.99 9.60 31.52
CA PHE A 89 -6.20 10.93 32.07
C PHE A 89 -7.35 10.99 33.09
N PHE A 90 -8.39 10.18 32.92
CA PHE A 90 -9.62 10.28 33.70
C PHE A 90 -9.84 9.14 34.69
N MET A 91 -9.08 8.06 34.60
CA MET A 91 -9.21 6.87 35.46
C MET A 91 -7.90 6.61 36.19
N SER A 92 -8.00 6.05 37.38
CA SER A 92 -6.85 5.70 38.22
C SER A 92 -6.99 4.30 38.81
N GLY A 93 -5.85 3.69 39.14
CA GLY A 93 -5.79 2.35 39.73
C GLY A 93 -6.48 1.28 38.88
N CYS A 94 -7.24 0.40 39.54
CA CYS A 94 -7.89 -0.76 38.90
C CYS A 94 -8.89 -0.42 37.79
N ASN A 95 -9.41 0.83 37.76
CA ASN A 95 -10.35 1.27 36.73
C ASN A 95 -9.67 1.53 35.37
N LEU A 96 -8.33 1.57 35.33
CA LEU A 96 -7.56 1.71 34.10
C LEU A 96 -7.52 0.41 33.26
N MET A 97 -7.88 -0.72 33.86
CA MET A 97 -7.87 -2.02 33.22
C MET A 97 -9.10 -2.20 32.33
N VAL A 98 -8.85 -2.50 31.05
CA VAL A 98 -9.90 -2.58 30.02
C VAL A 98 -10.35 -4.03 29.86
N PRO A 99 -11.65 -4.34 29.92
CA PRO A 99 -12.12 -5.70 29.69
C PRO A 99 -11.77 -6.16 28.27
N VAL A 100 -11.34 -7.42 28.13
CA VAL A 100 -10.98 -8.01 26.83
C VAL A 100 -12.13 -7.86 25.83
N SER A 101 -13.39 -7.98 26.28
CA SER A 101 -14.58 -7.81 25.43
C SER A 101 -14.64 -6.46 24.70
N THR A 102 -14.19 -5.37 25.33
CA THR A 102 -14.11 -4.04 24.70
C THR A 102 -12.94 -3.96 23.72
N CYS A 103 -11.81 -4.59 24.03
CA CYS A 103 -10.64 -4.63 23.15
C CYS A 103 -10.91 -5.44 21.86
N ILE A 104 -11.72 -6.49 21.92
CA ILE A 104 -11.97 -7.43 20.81
C ILE A 104 -12.41 -6.71 19.53
N LEU A 105 -13.41 -5.81 19.63
CA LEU A 105 -14.04 -5.21 18.44
C LEU A 105 -13.01 -4.52 17.54
N PHE A 106 -12.15 -3.70 18.13
CA PHE A 106 -11.15 -2.95 17.39
C PHE A 106 -9.93 -3.83 17.03
N ARG A 107 -9.57 -4.77 17.90
CA ARG A 107 -8.43 -5.68 17.69
C ARG A 107 -8.66 -6.65 16.53
N ILE A 108 -9.88 -7.13 16.31
CA ILE A 108 -10.22 -7.94 15.14
C ILE A 108 -9.93 -7.15 13.86
N VAL A 109 -10.41 -5.91 13.77
CA VAL A 109 -10.24 -5.09 12.57
C VAL A 109 -8.76 -4.80 12.31
N GLN A 110 -8.02 -4.45 13.36
CA GLN A 110 -6.58 -4.21 13.29
C GLN A 110 -5.82 -5.46 12.84
N SER A 111 -6.13 -6.62 13.42
CA SER A 111 -5.47 -7.89 13.10
C SER A 111 -5.80 -8.33 11.67
N TRP A 112 -7.07 -8.20 11.26
CA TRP A 112 -7.52 -8.53 9.92
C TRP A 112 -6.83 -7.67 8.86
N ALA A 113 -6.74 -6.36 9.13
CA ALA A 113 -6.07 -5.42 8.26
C ALA A 113 -4.56 -5.71 8.17
N SER A 114 -3.92 -6.03 9.29
CA SER A 114 -2.52 -6.44 9.35
C SER A 114 -2.24 -7.67 8.46
N VAL A 115 -3.03 -8.73 8.61
CA VAL A 115 -2.89 -9.94 7.77
C VAL A 115 -3.20 -9.65 6.30
N ALA A 116 -4.22 -8.82 6.01
CA ALA A 116 -4.55 -8.42 4.65
C ALA A 116 -3.39 -7.67 3.96
N LEU A 117 -2.66 -6.83 4.70
CA LEU A 117 -1.46 -6.15 4.20
C LEU A 117 -0.33 -7.14 3.89
N SER A 118 -0.12 -8.16 4.73
CA SER A 118 0.87 -9.21 4.44
C SER A 118 0.49 -10.03 3.20
N LEU A 119 -0.77 -10.43 3.10
CA LEU A 119 -1.31 -11.18 1.96
C LEU A 119 -1.30 -10.38 0.65
N PHE A 120 -1.40 -9.05 0.69
CA PHE A 120 -1.23 -8.21 -0.49
C PHE A 120 0.12 -8.43 -1.17
N TYR A 121 1.20 -8.62 -0.39
CA TYR A 121 2.52 -8.90 -0.94
C TYR A 121 2.65 -10.29 -1.56
N VAL A 122 1.75 -11.22 -1.24
CA VAL A 122 1.61 -12.51 -1.94
C VAL A 122 0.71 -12.37 -3.18
N ALA A 123 -0.37 -11.60 -3.06
CA ALA A 123 -1.35 -11.40 -4.11
C ALA A 123 -0.77 -10.79 -5.38
N VAL A 124 0.14 -9.82 -5.24
CA VAL A 124 0.71 -9.13 -6.38
C VAL A 124 1.60 -10.05 -7.24
N PRO A 125 2.58 -10.79 -6.70
CA PRO A 125 3.33 -11.78 -7.47
C PRO A 125 2.45 -12.85 -8.11
N VAL A 126 1.40 -13.30 -7.42
CA VAL A 126 0.43 -14.27 -7.97
C VAL A 126 -0.31 -13.69 -9.18
N ASP A 127 -0.84 -12.47 -9.07
CA ASP A 127 -1.48 -11.76 -10.19
C ASP A 127 -0.51 -11.56 -11.37
N MET A 128 0.75 -11.22 -11.09
CA MET A 128 1.78 -11.09 -12.13
C MET A 128 2.03 -12.39 -12.89
N LEU A 129 2.15 -13.50 -12.17
CA LEU A 129 2.37 -14.82 -12.78
C LEU A 129 1.15 -15.26 -13.60
N LEU A 130 -0.05 -15.04 -13.10
CA LEU A 130 -1.29 -15.35 -13.80
C LEU A 130 -1.48 -14.47 -15.05
N ALA A 131 -1.25 -13.16 -14.94
CA ALA A 131 -1.35 -12.24 -16.07
C ALA A 131 -0.32 -12.50 -17.17
N HIS A 132 0.86 -13.01 -16.82
CA HIS A 132 1.88 -13.41 -17.78
C HIS A 132 1.48 -14.68 -18.55
N ASN A 133 0.81 -15.63 -17.91
CA ASN A 133 0.49 -16.93 -18.50
C ASN A 133 -0.89 -16.98 -19.16
N ILE A 134 -1.84 -16.16 -18.70
CA ILE A 134 -3.24 -16.22 -19.11
C ILE A 134 -3.66 -14.85 -19.66
N SER A 135 -4.00 -14.81 -20.95
CA SER A 135 -4.38 -13.57 -21.64
C SER A 135 -5.61 -12.88 -21.04
N PHE A 136 -6.58 -13.65 -20.52
CA PHE A 136 -7.77 -13.13 -19.83
C PHE A 136 -7.42 -12.39 -18.53
N CYS A 137 -6.46 -12.92 -17.76
CA CYS A 137 -5.95 -12.26 -16.55
C CYS A 137 -5.27 -10.93 -16.85
N ARG A 138 -4.74 -10.76 -18.06
CA ARG A 138 -4.12 -9.51 -18.50
C ARG A 138 -5.13 -8.46 -19.00
N SER A 139 -6.15 -8.88 -19.74
CA SER A 139 -7.10 -7.95 -20.38
C SER A 139 -8.22 -7.49 -19.45
N SER A 140 -8.54 -8.26 -18.42
CA SER A 140 -9.64 -7.99 -17.50
C SER A 140 -9.14 -7.65 -16.09
N LYS A 141 -9.80 -6.69 -15.44
CA LYS A 141 -9.58 -6.37 -14.02
C LYS A 141 -10.23 -7.38 -13.07
N TRP A 142 -11.13 -8.23 -13.58
CA TRP A 142 -11.90 -9.17 -12.77
C TRP A 142 -11.04 -10.17 -11.99
N PRO A 143 -10.03 -10.82 -12.60
CA PRO A 143 -9.16 -11.74 -11.88
C PRO A 143 -8.43 -11.06 -10.71
N ALA A 144 -7.87 -9.87 -10.91
CA ALA A 144 -7.23 -9.10 -9.85
C ALA A 144 -8.20 -8.74 -8.70
N ARG A 145 -9.48 -8.45 -9.00
CA ARG A 145 -10.50 -8.23 -7.96
C ARG A 145 -10.81 -9.50 -7.17
N ILE A 146 -11.00 -10.62 -7.87
CA ILE A 146 -11.27 -11.92 -7.24
C ILE A 146 -10.11 -12.33 -6.34
N ILE A 147 -8.87 -12.17 -6.82
CA ILE A 147 -7.66 -12.40 -6.04
C ILE A 147 -7.67 -11.53 -4.78
N GLY A 148 -7.89 -10.22 -4.91
CA GLY A 148 -7.97 -9.30 -3.77
C GLY A 148 -9.04 -9.71 -2.74
N ILE A 149 -10.25 -10.06 -3.20
CA ILE A 149 -11.34 -10.53 -2.33
C ILE A 149 -10.97 -11.85 -1.65
N ALA A 150 -10.40 -12.80 -2.38
CA ALA A 150 -10.00 -14.10 -1.83
C ALA A 150 -8.98 -13.93 -0.70
N PHE A 151 -8.00 -13.03 -0.87
CA PHE A 151 -7.02 -12.73 0.18
C PHE A 151 -7.63 -12.00 1.38
N TYR A 152 -8.66 -11.16 1.18
CA TYR A 152 -9.43 -10.56 2.27
C TYR A 152 -10.25 -11.58 3.07
N CYS A 153 -10.81 -12.58 2.40
CA CYS A 153 -11.49 -13.69 3.08
C CYS A 153 -10.48 -14.57 3.83
N ALA A 154 -9.32 -14.82 3.22
CA ALA A 154 -8.25 -15.57 3.86
C ALA A 154 -7.69 -14.86 5.11
N SER A 155 -7.55 -13.53 5.08
CA SER A 155 -7.14 -12.77 6.28
C SER A 155 -8.17 -12.86 7.40
N ALA A 156 -9.47 -12.86 7.09
CA ALA A 156 -10.52 -13.04 8.10
C ALA A 156 -10.43 -14.42 8.76
N ASN A 157 -10.19 -15.47 7.97
CA ASN A 157 -10.01 -16.83 8.49
C ASN A 157 -8.76 -16.94 9.39
N PHE A 158 -7.67 -16.27 9.04
CA PHE A 158 -6.45 -16.26 9.86
C PHE A 158 -6.69 -15.66 11.26
N VAL A 159 -7.49 -14.59 11.35
CA VAL A 159 -7.79 -13.92 12.63
C VAL A 159 -8.81 -14.68 13.47
N TYR A 160 -9.64 -15.53 12.85
CA TYR A 160 -10.72 -16.25 13.51
C TYR A 160 -10.27 -17.06 14.73
N LYS A 161 -9.13 -17.76 14.64
CA LYS A 161 -8.61 -18.54 15.78
C LYS A 161 -8.23 -17.66 16.97
N GLY A 162 -7.61 -16.50 16.70
CA GLY A 162 -7.26 -15.52 17.74
C GLY A 162 -8.50 -14.96 18.43
N LEU A 163 -9.56 -14.68 17.66
CA LEU A 163 -10.84 -14.19 18.14
C LEU A 163 -11.53 -15.18 19.09
N LEU A 164 -11.57 -16.47 18.74
CA LEU A 164 -12.19 -17.50 19.59
C LEU A 164 -11.56 -17.60 20.98
N LEU A 165 -10.25 -17.36 21.09
CA LEU A 165 -9.55 -17.32 22.37
C LEU A 165 -9.97 -16.09 23.19
N ASP A 166 -10.11 -14.93 22.53
CA ASP A 166 -10.44 -13.69 23.22
C ASP A 166 -11.89 -13.66 23.71
N LEU A 167 -12.82 -14.23 22.94
CA LEU A 167 -14.24 -14.35 23.33
C LEU A 167 -14.46 -15.20 24.59
N LYS A 168 -13.51 -16.08 24.93
CA LYS A 168 -13.57 -16.92 26.14
C LYS A 168 -12.96 -16.26 27.37
N SER A 169 -12.24 -15.15 27.20
CA SER A 169 -11.52 -14.49 28.28
C SER A 169 -12.41 -13.53 29.05
N THR A 170 -12.35 -13.59 30.37
CA THR A 170 -12.96 -12.64 31.31
C THR A 170 -11.94 -11.66 31.90
N GLU A 171 -10.69 -11.72 31.42
CA GLU A 171 -9.59 -10.91 31.92
C GLU A 171 -9.71 -9.44 31.53
N HIS A 172 -8.89 -8.62 32.18
CA HIS A 172 -8.76 -7.21 31.86
C HIS A 172 -7.30 -6.88 31.56
N LEU A 173 -7.10 -5.94 30.66
CA LEU A 173 -5.80 -5.61 30.10
C LEU A 173 -5.49 -4.13 30.33
N ALA A 174 -4.27 -3.83 30.79
CA ALA A 174 -3.76 -2.47 30.84
C ALA A 174 -3.56 -1.87 29.42
N ASN A 175 -3.39 -2.74 28.42
CA ASN A 175 -3.27 -2.39 27.01
C ASN A 175 -3.96 -3.47 26.15
N CYS A 176 -4.88 -3.07 25.27
CA CYS A 176 -5.58 -3.97 24.35
C CYS A 176 -4.65 -4.68 23.34
N ALA A 177 -3.43 -4.19 23.14
CA ALA A 177 -2.38 -4.85 22.36
C ALA A 177 -1.68 -6.00 23.11
N SER A 178 -1.94 -6.17 24.41
CA SER A 178 -1.33 -7.23 25.21
C SER A 178 -1.83 -8.63 24.83
N PHE A 179 -0.93 -9.60 24.97
CA PHE A 179 -1.21 -11.04 24.85
C PHE A 179 -1.34 -11.76 26.19
N LYS A 180 -1.44 -11.02 27.31
CA LYS A 180 -1.53 -11.59 28.67
C LYS A 180 -2.62 -12.65 28.81
N ASN A 181 -3.72 -12.49 28.08
CA ASN A 181 -4.87 -13.39 28.07
C ASN A 181 -4.70 -14.66 27.21
N LYS A 182 -3.50 -14.94 26.71
CA LYS A 182 -3.22 -16.08 25.82
C LYS A 182 -2.08 -16.94 26.37
N GLU A 183 -2.19 -18.25 26.17
CA GLU A 183 -1.13 -19.19 26.51
C GLU A 183 0.08 -19.02 25.58
N LYS A 184 1.27 -19.41 26.08
CA LYS A 184 2.53 -19.40 25.31
C LYS A 184 2.37 -20.05 23.94
N LYS A 185 1.76 -21.24 23.90
CA LYS A 185 1.56 -22.01 22.66
C LYS A 185 0.77 -21.23 21.61
N ASP A 186 -0.24 -20.48 22.03
CA ASP A 186 -1.07 -19.69 21.12
C ASP A 186 -0.33 -18.46 20.59
N ILE A 187 0.43 -17.77 21.45
CA ILE A 187 1.25 -16.62 21.05
C ILE A 187 2.29 -17.06 20.02
N PHE A 188 3.02 -18.15 20.30
CA PHE A 188 3.98 -18.71 19.35
C PHE A 188 3.31 -19.11 18.04
N GLY A 189 2.14 -19.75 18.09
CA GLY A 189 1.37 -20.10 16.90
C GLY A 189 0.98 -18.88 16.04
N ILE A 190 0.55 -17.79 16.68
CA ILE A 190 0.23 -16.53 15.99
C ILE A 190 1.48 -15.92 15.36
N MET A 191 2.59 -15.82 16.11
CA MET A 191 3.84 -15.23 15.63
C MET A 191 4.46 -16.03 14.48
N PHE A 192 4.50 -17.36 14.58
CA PHE A 192 4.94 -18.22 13.48
C PHE A 192 4.04 -18.11 12.26
N GLY A 193 2.74 -17.91 12.45
CA GLY A 193 1.82 -17.65 11.35
C GLY A 193 2.18 -16.37 10.58
N PHE A 194 2.44 -15.26 11.28
CA PHE A 194 2.88 -14.00 10.65
C PHE A 194 4.23 -14.14 9.94
N LEU A 195 5.21 -14.76 10.60
CA LEU A 195 6.52 -15.04 10.00
C LEU A 195 6.39 -15.95 8.76
N GLY A 196 5.50 -16.93 8.81
CA GLY A 196 5.19 -17.79 7.67
C GLY A 196 4.65 -17.00 6.48
N LEU A 197 3.75 -16.03 6.72
CA LEU A 197 3.25 -15.13 5.67
C LEU A 197 4.36 -14.27 5.07
N ASP A 198 5.27 -13.74 5.89
CA ASP A 198 6.44 -12.98 5.42
C ASP A 198 7.35 -13.84 4.52
N VAL A 199 7.63 -15.08 4.94
CA VAL A 199 8.42 -16.04 4.15
C VAL A 199 7.72 -16.33 2.80
N VAL A 200 6.41 -16.58 2.81
CA VAL A 200 5.64 -16.80 1.58
C VAL A 200 5.68 -15.57 0.67
N ALA A 201 5.57 -14.36 1.23
CA ALA A 201 5.71 -13.12 0.47
C ALA A 201 7.09 -13.03 -0.21
N ILE A 202 8.18 -13.23 0.53
CA ILE A 202 9.55 -13.20 -0.04
C ILE A 202 9.71 -14.25 -1.13
N ILE A 203 9.32 -15.50 -0.86
CA ILE A 203 9.40 -16.60 -1.83
C ILE A 203 8.62 -16.26 -3.10
N SER A 204 7.41 -15.71 -2.97
CA SER A 204 6.59 -15.34 -4.13
C SER A 204 7.25 -14.28 -5.01
N PHE A 205 7.91 -13.28 -4.41
CA PHE A 205 8.70 -12.29 -5.15
C PHE A 205 9.95 -12.89 -5.80
N VAL A 206 10.63 -13.82 -5.14
CA VAL A 206 11.80 -14.54 -5.70
C VAL A 206 11.39 -15.39 -6.90
N ILE A 207 10.30 -16.16 -6.77
CA ILE A 207 9.74 -16.98 -7.87
C ILE A 207 9.35 -16.08 -9.04
N ALA A 208 8.60 -15.00 -8.79
CA ALA A 208 8.22 -14.06 -9.84
C ALA A 208 9.45 -13.48 -10.57
N ARG A 209 10.49 -13.09 -9.82
CA ARG A 209 11.75 -12.58 -10.40
C ARG A 209 12.51 -13.65 -11.19
N ALA A 210 12.64 -14.85 -10.66
CA ALA A 210 13.32 -15.97 -11.31
C ALA A 210 12.62 -16.36 -12.61
N TYR A 211 11.29 -16.43 -12.59
CA TYR A 211 10.46 -16.75 -13.75
C TYR A 211 10.64 -15.72 -14.88
N ILE A 212 10.66 -14.43 -14.55
CA ILE A 212 10.98 -13.37 -15.52
C ILE A 212 12.42 -13.53 -16.06
N GLY A 213 13.35 -13.93 -15.19
CA GLY A 213 14.77 -14.18 -15.52
C GLY A 213 14.95 -15.29 -16.56
N VAL A 214 14.32 -16.45 -16.33
CA VAL A 214 14.35 -17.60 -17.24
C VAL A 214 13.68 -17.27 -18.57
N SER A 215 12.56 -16.54 -18.55
CA SER A 215 11.91 -16.02 -19.75
C SER A 215 12.82 -15.07 -20.57
N LYS A 216 13.85 -14.44 -19.97
CA LYS A 216 14.87 -13.68 -20.72
C LYS A 216 15.84 -14.58 -21.49
N ALA A 217 16.23 -15.71 -20.92
CA ALA A 217 17.27 -16.59 -21.46
C ALA A 217 16.76 -17.39 -22.67
N HIS A 218 15.46 -17.70 -22.70
CA HIS A 218 14.90 -18.63 -23.68
C HIS A 218 14.43 -18.00 -25.01
N ARG A 219 14.62 -16.69 -25.23
CA ARG A 219 14.05 -15.98 -26.41
C ARG A 219 15.10 -15.42 -27.37
N SER A 220 15.28 -16.11 -28.50
CA SER A 220 16.03 -15.62 -29.67
C SER A 220 15.20 -14.78 -30.66
N SER A 221 13.88 -14.62 -30.46
CA SER A 221 13.04 -13.83 -31.37
C SER A 221 12.92 -12.36 -30.93
N ARG A 222 13.53 -11.47 -31.72
CA ARG A 222 13.80 -10.04 -31.44
C ARG A 222 12.61 -9.07 -31.54
N TYR A 223 11.37 -9.48 -31.81
CA TYR A 223 10.35 -8.51 -32.26
C TYR A 223 8.93 -8.67 -31.70
N ASP A 224 8.79 -8.83 -30.37
CA ASP A 224 7.47 -8.75 -29.74
C ASP A 224 7.41 -7.56 -28.76
N LEU A 225 6.98 -6.41 -29.29
CA LEU A 225 6.91 -5.13 -28.56
C LEU A 225 6.03 -5.27 -27.30
N ASN A 226 4.93 -6.01 -27.40
CA ASN A 226 4.01 -6.27 -26.30
C ASN A 226 4.68 -6.99 -25.13
N LYS A 227 5.56 -7.95 -25.40
CA LYS A 227 6.27 -8.71 -24.36
C LYS A 227 7.39 -7.90 -23.69
N THR A 228 7.94 -6.93 -24.42
CA THR A 228 8.93 -5.98 -23.88
C THR A 228 8.29 -4.97 -22.93
N ILE A 229 7.10 -4.47 -23.29
CA ILE A 229 6.30 -3.57 -22.44
C ILE A 229 5.86 -4.31 -21.17
N GLU A 230 5.32 -5.52 -21.32
CA GLU A 230 4.90 -6.39 -20.19
C GLU A 230 6.02 -6.60 -19.17
N LYS A 231 7.22 -6.93 -19.66
CA LYS A 231 8.40 -7.11 -18.81
C LYS A 231 8.81 -5.83 -18.09
N ARG A 232 8.72 -4.65 -18.74
CA ARG A 232 8.99 -3.36 -18.08
C ARG A 232 7.96 -3.08 -16.99
N GLU A 233 6.69 -3.39 -17.22
CA GLU A 233 5.62 -3.20 -16.22
C GLU A 233 5.87 -4.06 -14.98
N ILE A 234 6.24 -5.34 -15.14
CA ILE A 234 6.54 -6.21 -14.00
C ILE A 234 7.78 -5.73 -13.22
N VAL A 235 8.86 -5.36 -13.92
CA VAL A 235 10.08 -4.83 -13.28
C VAL A 235 9.78 -3.54 -12.51
N ARG A 236 8.95 -2.65 -13.06
CA ARG A 236 8.53 -1.41 -12.37
C ARG A 236 7.73 -1.73 -11.11
N ALA A 237 6.81 -2.69 -11.19
CA ALA A 237 6.02 -3.10 -10.03
C ALA A 237 6.88 -3.72 -8.92
N ILE A 238 7.87 -4.56 -9.27
CA ILE A 238 8.83 -5.10 -8.28
C ILE A 238 9.62 -3.96 -7.62
N HIS A 239 10.15 -3.00 -8.39
CA HIS A 239 10.87 -1.86 -7.83
C HIS A 239 9.99 -0.95 -6.97
N LEU A 240 8.68 -0.90 -7.25
CA LEU A 240 7.72 -0.14 -6.46
C LEU A 240 7.47 -0.79 -5.09
N LEU A 241 7.33 -2.11 -5.08
CA LEU A 241 6.86 -2.86 -3.92
C LEU A 241 7.99 -3.33 -3.00
N LEU A 242 9.15 -3.67 -3.56
CA LEU A 242 10.25 -4.29 -2.83
C LEU A 242 10.68 -3.50 -1.58
N PRO A 243 10.85 -2.16 -1.61
CA PRO A 243 11.22 -1.42 -0.40
C PRO A 243 10.19 -1.54 0.72
N ASN A 244 8.90 -1.58 0.37
CA ASN A 244 7.82 -1.75 1.34
C ASN A 244 7.73 -3.19 1.85
N VAL A 245 7.99 -4.20 1.00
CA VAL A 245 8.09 -5.61 1.44
C VAL A 245 9.22 -5.78 2.45
N CYS A 246 10.41 -5.24 2.17
CA CYS A 246 11.54 -5.32 3.10
C CYS A 246 11.23 -4.63 4.43
N LEU A 247 10.60 -3.46 4.39
CA LEU A 247 10.17 -2.74 5.59
C LEU A 247 9.11 -3.54 6.38
N HIS A 248 8.12 -4.12 5.69
CA HIS A 248 7.10 -4.98 6.30
C HIS A 248 7.76 -6.15 7.05
N VAL A 249 8.54 -6.97 6.34
CA VAL A 249 9.23 -8.13 6.91
C VAL A 249 10.08 -7.74 8.11
N ALA A 250 10.89 -6.67 7.99
CA ALA A 250 11.74 -6.23 9.10
C ALA A 250 10.92 -5.86 10.35
N CYS A 251 9.79 -5.16 10.18
CA CYS A 251 8.95 -4.74 11.30
C CYS A 251 8.19 -5.91 11.94
N TYR A 252 7.71 -6.88 11.14
CA TYR A 252 7.00 -8.06 11.64
C TYR A 252 7.95 -9.08 12.28
N VAL A 253 9.15 -9.27 11.73
CA VAL A 253 10.19 -10.10 12.37
C VAL A 253 10.57 -9.50 13.72
N TRP A 254 10.80 -8.19 13.78
CA TRP A 254 11.07 -7.51 15.04
C TRP A 254 9.91 -7.67 16.02
N TYR A 255 8.68 -7.43 15.56
CA TYR A 255 7.48 -7.60 16.38
C TYR A 255 7.40 -9.02 16.97
N ALA A 256 7.57 -10.05 16.15
CA ALA A 256 7.50 -11.44 16.57
C ALA A 256 8.58 -11.79 17.61
N VAL A 257 9.84 -11.42 17.34
CA VAL A 257 10.97 -11.66 18.25
C VAL A 257 10.74 -10.93 19.57
N ALA A 258 10.34 -9.67 19.51
CA ALA A 258 10.17 -8.85 20.69
C ALA A 258 8.97 -9.31 21.54
N SER A 259 7.85 -9.72 20.92
CA SER A 259 6.72 -10.32 21.63
C SER A 259 7.08 -11.63 22.34
N ILE A 260 7.91 -12.48 21.72
CA ILE A 260 8.38 -13.72 22.35
C ILE A 260 9.30 -13.42 23.54
N ILE A 261 10.26 -12.50 23.37
CA ILE A 261 11.20 -12.11 24.43
C ILE A 261 10.48 -11.50 25.63
N VAL A 262 9.52 -10.61 25.39
CA VAL A 262 8.71 -9.97 26.46
C VAL A 262 7.88 -11.01 27.20
N PHE A 263 7.29 -11.98 26.50
CA PHE A 263 6.52 -13.03 27.13
C PHE A 263 7.39 -13.95 28.00
N ASP A 264 8.55 -14.38 27.50
CA ASP A 264 9.43 -15.32 28.20
C ASP A 264 10.15 -14.70 29.41
N ASN A 265 10.32 -13.38 29.42
CA ASN A 265 11.08 -12.66 30.45
C ASN A 265 10.24 -11.62 31.20
N TYR A 266 8.91 -11.80 31.27
CA TYR A 266 8.01 -10.84 31.93
C TYR A 266 8.43 -10.54 33.38
N ALA A 267 9.04 -11.51 34.06
CA ALA A 267 9.59 -11.36 35.41
C ALA A 267 11.05 -10.82 35.46
N SER A 268 11.82 -10.88 34.37
CA SER A 268 13.24 -10.50 34.31
C SER A 268 13.51 -9.15 33.65
N PHE A 269 12.61 -8.65 32.77
CA PHE A 269 12.70 -7.28 32.29
C PHE A 269 12.18 -6.34 33.38
N GLY A 270 13.07 -5.93 34.29
CA GLY A 270 12.80 -4.94 35.34
C GLY A 270 12.35 -3.55 34.85
N ASN A 271 12.04 -3.39 33.55
CA ASN A 271 11.32 -2.23 33.04
C ASN A 271 10.26 -2.62 31.98
N PRO A 272 8.99 -2.81 32.38
CA PRO A 272 7.87 -3.14 31.49
C PRO A 272 7.56 -2.06 30.43
N GLN A 273 8.10 -0.84 30.58
CA GLN A 273 8.03 0.20 29.55
C GLN A 273 8.80 -0.19 28.28
N ILE A 274 9.89 -0.97 28.40
CA ILE A 274 10.65 -1.47 27.26
C ILE A 274 9.80 -2.49 26.49
N GLY A 275 9.06 -3.36 27.19
CA GLY A 275 8.13 -4.30 26.56
C GLY A 275 7.00 -3.59 25.80
N TYR A 276 6.53 -2.45 26.32
CA TYR A 276 5.55 -1.58 25.64
C TYR A 276 6.09 -0.94 24.35
N LEU A 277 7.36 -0.58 24.32
CA LEU A 277 8.01 0.03 23.15
C LEU A 277 8.31 -1.02 22.08
N LEU A 278 8.83 -2.17 22.53
CA LEU A 278 9.21 -3.32 21.71
C LEU A 278 8.03 -3.93 20.94
N THR A 279 6.83 -3.94 21.53
CA THR A 279 5.62 -4.52 20.95
C THR A 279 4.90 -3.61 19.94
N ASN A 280 5.31 -2.33 19.82
CA ASN A 280 4.64 -1.36 18.95
C ASN A 280 5.37 -1.08 17.62
N SER A 281 6.27 -1.96 17.17
CA SER A 281 6.98 -1.82 15.89
C SER A 281 6.05 -1.88 14.66
N LEU A 282 4.88 -2.51 14.78
CA LEU A 282 3.86 -2.49 13.73
C LEU A 282 3.38 -1.07 13.43
N THR A 283 3.23 -0.22 14.44
CA THR A 283 2.84 1.18 14.24
C THR A 283 3.90 1.94 13.46
N PHE A 284 5.18 1.62 13.67
CA PHE A 284 6.27 2.19 12.88
C PHE A 284 6.16 1.80 11.40
N TYR A 285 5.84 0.54 11.08
CA TYR A 285 5.55 0.11 9.71
C TYR A 285 4.38 0.90 9.10
N MET A 286 3.27 1.02 9.83
CA MET A 286 2.07 1.71 9.34
C MET A 286 2.29 3.20 9.06
N MET A 287 3.23 3.82 9.78
CA MET A 287 3.67 5.19 9.52
C MET A 287 4.63 5.28 8.33
N SER A 288 5.67 4.45 8.33
CA SER A 288 6.77 4.54 7.38
C SER A 288 6.39 4.03 5.99
N SER A 289 5.47 3.06 5.90
CA SER A 289 5.08 2.44 4.64
C SER A 289 4.46 3.43 3.63
N PRO A 290 3.48 4.28 3.98
CA PRO A 290 3.00 5.34 3.08
C PRO A 290 4.12 6.29 2.62
N CYS A 291 5.05 6.65 3.50
CA CYS A 291 6.18 7.53 3.16
C CYS A 291 7.12 6.86 2.15
N VAL A 292 7.47 5.60 2.37
CA VAL A 292 8.26 4.80 1.42
C VAL A 292 7.51 4.68 0.10
N TRP A 293 6.21 4.41 0.14
CA TRP A 293 5.36 4.34 -1.05
C TRP A 293 5.35 5.66 -1.84
N ALA A 294 5.15 6.78 -1.15
CA ALA A 294 5.17 8.13 -1.72
C ALA A 294 6.51 8.42 -2.41
N TYR A 295 7.61 8.14 -1.72
CA TYR A 295 8.97 8.37 -2.19
C TYR A 295 9.26 7.56 -3.45
N VAL A 296 8.95 6.27 -3.45
CA VAL A 296 9.19 5.39 -4.60
C VAL A 296 8.30 5.78 -5.78
N LEU A 297 7.03 6.12 -5.56
CA LEU A 297 6.14 6.61 -6.61
C LEU A 297 6.63 7.90 -7.24
N HIS A 298 7.06 8.86 -6.42
CA HIS A 298 7.59 10.12 -6.93
C HIS A 298 8.85 9.91 -7.77
N ARG A 299 9.74 9.01 -7.32
CA ARG A 299 10.93 8.61 -8.09
C ARG A 299 10.56 7.92 -9.41
N GLN A 300 9.53 7.07 -9.42
CA GLN A 300 9.04 6.42 -10.64
C GLN A 300 8.40 7.42 -11.60
N LYS A 301 7.55 8.33 -11.11
CA LYS A 301 6.95 9.40 -11.92
C LYS A 301 8.01 10.22 -12.65
N ARG A 302 9.11 10.59 -11.97
CA ARG A 302 10.24 11.29 -12.59
C ARG A 302 10.90 10.44 -13.69
N LYS A 303 11.15 9.16 -13.44
CA LYS A 303 11.72 8.24 -14.44
C LYS A 303 10.81 8.06 -15.65
N ASP A 304 9.51 7.93 -15.44
CA ASP A 304 8.53 7.77 -16.51
C ASP A 304 8.41 9.04 -17.37
N LEU A 305 8.47 10.23 -16.76
CA LEU A 305 8.54 11.50 -17.49
C LEU A 305 9.78 11.56 -18.39
N VAL A 306 10.97 11.28 -17.84
CA VAL A 306 12.22 11.25 -18.60
C VAL A 306 12.16 10.21 -19.74
N THR A 307 11.60 9.02 -19.46
CA THR A 307 11.46 7.96 -20.46
C THR A 307 10.49 8.36 -21.58
N LYS A 308 9.35 8.97 -21.26
CA LYS A 308 8.41 9.50 -22.27
C LYS A 308 9.04 10.59 -23.12
N THR A 309 9.81 11.50 -22.52
CA THR A 309 10.53 12.53 -23.27
C THR A 309 11.58 11.92 -24.20
N SER A 310 12.28 10.87 -23.76
CA SER A 310 13.24 10.12 -24.58
C SER A 310 12.57 9.33 -25.69
N GLU A 311 11.48 8.62 -25.39
CA GLU A 311 10.73 7.82 -26.38
C GLU A 311 10.09 8.71 -27.44
N ASN A 312 9.51 9.86 -27.05
CA ASN A 312 9.00 10.87 -27.98
C ASN A 312 10.12 11.45 -28.84
N LYS A 313 11.31 11.70 -28.29
CA LYS A 313 12.48 12.11 -29.08
C LYS A 313 12.88 11.02 -30.07
N THR A 314 12.96 9.76 -29.66
CA THR A 314 13.28 8.66 -30.59
C THR A 314 12.21 8.43 -31.64
N LEU A 315 10.93 8.58 -31.32
CA LEU A 315 9.82 8.50 -32.28
C LEU A 315 9.86 9.68 -33.26
N TYR A 316 10.16 10.88 -32.77
CA TYR A 316 10.34 12.07 -33.58
C TYR A 316 11.54 11.95 -34.52
N PHE A 317 12.70 11.50 -34.02
CA PHE A 317 13.89 11.27 -34.82
C PHE A 317 13.73 10.09 -35.79
N LYS A 318 12.97 9.07 -35.42
CA LYS A 318 12.64 7.96 -36.32
C LYS A 318 11.67 8.40 -37.42
N ALA A 319 10.65 9.19 -37.09
CA ALA A 319 9.74 9.76 -38.08
C ALA A 319 10.47 10.71 -39.05
N LEU A 320 11.41 11.51 -38.55
CA LEU A 320 12.28 12.35 -39.36
C LEU A 320 13.23 11.52 -40.23
N ALA A 321 13.83 10.46 -39.70
CA ALA A 321 14.67 9.54 -40.48
C ALA A 321 13.87 8.86 -41.60
N ASP A 322 12.64 8.41 -41.30
CA ASP A 322 11.73 7.81 -42.28
C ASP A 322 11.29 8.82 -43.35
N GLN A 323 11.08 10.09 -42.99
CA GLN A 323 10.79 11.17 -43.95
C GLN A 323 12.01 11.50 -44.82
N TRP A 324 13.20 11.52 -44.23
CA TRP A 324 14.46 11.78 -44.94
C TRP A 324 14.84 10.64 -45.89
N GLU A 325 14.61 9.38 -45.51
CA GLU A 325 14.77 8.24 -46.42
C GLU A 325 13.78 8.27 -47.58
N ARG A 326 12.54 8.75 -47.35
CA ARG A 326 11.57 8.96 -48.43
C ARG A 326 11.98 10.11 -49.37
N SER A 327 12.57 11.19 -48.85
CA SER A 327 13.01 12.31 -49.70
C SER A 327 14.23 11.95 -50.56
N LYS A 328 15.11 11.06 -50.08
CA LYS A 328 16.25 10.53 -50.85
C LYS A 328 15.84 9.66 -52.04
N LYS A 329 14.61 9.12 -52.06
CA LYS A 329 14.12 8.24 -53.14
C LYS A 329 13.53 8.99 -54.34
N GLY A 330 13.60 10.33 -54.37
CA GLY A 330 13.19 11.14 -55.52
C GLY A 330 11.68 11.19 -55.79
N PRO A 331 11.20 12.03 -56.73
CA PRO A 331 9.78 12.32 -56.90
C PRO A 331 9.04 11.37 -57.88
N PHE A 332 8.00 10.70 -57.35
CA PHE A 332 6.73 10.25 -57.98
C PHE A 332 6.68 8.95 -58.85
N PRO A 333 5.48 8.31 -59.03
CA PRO A 333 4.11 8.79 -58.78
C PRO A 333 3.18 7.89 -57.92
N HIS A 334 2.01 8.48 -57.63
CA HIS A 334 0.81 7.94 -56.97
C HIS A 334 0.54 6.44 -57.16
N SER A 335 0.26 5.72 -56.06
CA SER A 335 -0.97 4.91 -55.92
C SER A 335 -1.12 4.31 -54.51
N SER A 336 -2.31 4.57 -53.95
CA SER A 336 -3.09 3.74 -53.01
C SER A 336 -2.50 3.21 -51.68
N CYS A 337 -3.28 3.51 -50.64
CA CYS A 337 -3.46 2.76 -49.38
C CYS A 337 -2.51 3.06 -48.22
N PHE A 338 -2.81 4.14 -47.49
CA PHE A 338 -2.89 4.03 -46.02
C PHE A 338 -4.15 4.72 -45.51
N ASN A 339 -5.20 3.91 -45.32
CA ASN A 339 -6.34 4.25 -44.48
C ASN A 339 -5.85 4.27 -43.02
N SER A 340 -5.28 5.39 -42.56
CA SER A 340 -5.30 5.69 -41.13
C SER A 340 -6.47 6.61 -40.86
N LYS A 341 -7.60 6.01 -40.47
CA LYS A 341 -8.62 6.70 -39.66
C LYS A 341 -7.93 7.19 -38.39
N ILE A 342 -7.36 8.39 -38.44
CA ILE A 342 -7.19 9.23 -37.27
C ILE A 342 -8.55 9.91 -37.12
N HIS A 343 -9.33 9.49 -36.11
CA HIS A 343 -10.41 10.31 -35.59
C HIS A 343 -9.79 11.34 -34.65
N PRO A 344 -9.83 12.66 -34.95
CA PRO A 344 -9.67 13.69 -33.95
C PRO A 344 -11.06 14.20 -33.59
N ASN A 345 -11.72 13.58 -32.62
CA ASN A 345 -12.84 14.24 -31.98
C ASN A 345 -12.28 15.21 -30.92
N GLY A 346 -12.52 16.49 -31.15
CA GLY A 346 -12.64 17.47 -30.07
C GLY A 346 -11.68 18.65 -30.12
N VAL A 347 -11.69 19.45 -31.18
CA VAL A 347 -11.51 20.91 -31.05
C VAL A 347 -12.43 21.61 -32.05
N HIS A 348 -13.48 22.23 -31.54
CA HIS A 348 -14.33 23.16 -32.27
C HIS A 348 -13.50 24.37 -32.75
N ARG A 349 -13.59 24.69 -34.05
CA ARG A 349 -13.51 26.06 -34.55
C ARG A 349 -14.51 26.27 -35.70
N PRO A 350 -15.12 27.45 -35.80
CA PRO A 350 -16.27 27.70 -36.66
C PRO A 350 -15.87 27.91 -38.13
N SER A 351 -16.80 27.54 -39.00
CA SER A 351 -16.80 27.73 -40.45
C SER A 351 -16.90 29.20 -40.84
N ILE A 352 -16.07 29.64 -41.79
CA ILE A 352 -16.37 30.77 -42.66
C ILE A 352 -16.15 30.30 -44.10
N SER A 353 -17.24 30.29 -44.85
CA SER A 353 -17.31 30.08 -46.31
C SER A 353 -16.92 31.35 -47.06
N PRO A 354 -16.35 31.25 -48.29
CA PRO A 354 -16.04 32.41 -49.09
C PRO A 354 -17.22 32.75 -50.01
N GLN A 355 -17.64 34.01 -50.03
CA GLN A 355 -18.34 34.59 -51.17
C GLN A 355 -17.73 35.94 -51.54
N ASN A 356 -17.56 36.09 -52.85
CA ASN A 356 -17.00 37.22 -53.57
C ASN A 356 -17.77 38.53 -53.37
N SER A 357 -17.00 39.61 -53.50
CA SER A 357 -17.23 40.76 -54.39
C SER A 357 -17.35 42.14 -53.75
N SER A 358 -16.58 43.05 -54.36
CA SER A 358 -16.78 44.49 -54.49
C SER A 358 -16.44 45.44 -53.33
N SER A 359 -15.47 46.31 -53.66
CA SER A 359 -15.46 47.76 -53.46
C SER A 359 -15.02 48.40 -52.12
N ARG A 360 -13.99 49.24 -52.29
CA ARG A 360 -13.75 50.59 -51.72
C ARG A 360 -13.17 50.80 -50.32
N SER A 361 -12.25 51.79 -50.32
CA SER A 361 -11.76 52.72 -49.27
C SER A 361 -10.92 52.14 -48.12
N ARG A 362 -9.62 52.45 -48.07
CA ARG A 362 -9.00 53.62 -47.39
C ARG A 362 -9.32 53.66 -45.88
N GLN A 363 -8.33 53.35 -45.02
CA GLN A 363 -7.61 54.32 -44.18
C GLN A 363 -6.67 53.63 -43.18
N ASN A 364 -5.54 54.31 -42.96
CA ASN A 364 -4.57 54.12 -41.88
C ASN A 364 -5.25 54.10 -40.49
N ASN A 365 -4.66 53.38 -39.53
CA ASN A 365 -3.94 54.06 -38.45
C ASN A 365 -3.17 53.07 -37.55
N ASP A 366 -2.00 53.54 -37.18
CA ASP A 366 -1.14 53.09 -36.10
C ASP A 366 -1.89 52.93 -34.78
N SER A 367 -1.45 52.02 -33.91
CA SER A 367 -0.79 52.40 -32.66
C SER A 367 -0.51 51.21 -31.72
N PHE A 368 0.77 51.10 -31.39
CA PHE A 368 1.32 50.64 -30.11
C PHE A 368 0.42 50.93 -28.90
N GLN A 369 0.45 50.05 -27.89
CA GLN A 369 0.85 50.42 -26.52
C GLN A 369 1.06 49.19 -25.61
N ILE A 370 2.30 49.10 -25.12
CA ILE A 370 2.85 48.68 -23.80
C ILE A 370 2.40 47.33 -23.21
#